data_AF-A0A0R6IN79-F1
#
_entry.id   AF-A0A0R6IN79-F1
#
_cell.length_a   1.000
_cell.length_b   1.000
_cell.length_c   1.000
_cell.angle_alpha   90.00
_cell.angle_beta   90.00
_cell.angle_gamma   90.00
#
_symmetry.space_group_name_H-M   'P 1'
#
loop_
_entity.id
_entity.type
_entity.pdbx_description
1 polymer ?
#
loop_
_entity_poly.entity_id
_entity_poly.type
_entity_poly.pdbx_seq_one_letter_code
_entity_poly.pdbx_strand_id
1 'polypeptide(L)' 'MSAAFVLIDDKHVPLARIVWVSDLPHFCGSEECNVEGKYEIRVEADDSLFATTEEKTSTLEALEQWLDR' A
#
# COMPACT_ATOMS: atom_id res chain seq x y z
N MET A 1 18.55 -13.18 -5.27
CA MET A 1 17.16 -12.72 -5.51
C MET A 1 16.73 -11.96 -4.26
N SER A 2 16.77 -10.62 -4.28
CA SER A 2 16.25 -9.86 -3.14
C SER A 2 14.74 -10.05 -3.11
N ALA A 3 14.22 -10.40 -1.95
CA ALA A 3 12.82 -10.70 -1.75
C ALA A 3 11.97 -9.49 -2.19
N ALA A 4 11.01 -9.70 -3.09
CA ALA A 4 10.16 -8.66 -3.69
C ALA A 4 9.03 -8.25 -2.72
N PHE A 5 9.41 -7.66 -1.57
CA PHE A 5 8.48 -7.24 -0.53
C PHE A 5 8.61 -5.75 -0.25
N VAL A 6 7.50 -5.14 0.19
CA VAL A 6 7.44 -3.79 0.77
C VAL A 6 6.97 -3.88 2.21
N LEU A 7 7.30 -2.89 3.04
CA LEU A 7 6.77 -2.79 4.39
C LEU A 7 5.63 -1.77 4.41
N ILE A 8 4.43 -2.19 4.82
CA ILE A 8 3.26 -1.31 4.98
C ILE A 8 2.64 -1.57 6.35
N ASP A 9 2.57 -0.56 7.21
CA ASP A 9 1.93 -0.61 8.53
C ASP A 9 2.38 -1.85 9.31
N ASP A 10 3.68 -2.17 9.33
CA ASP A 10 4.32 -3.37 9.93
C ASP A 10 4.29 -4.70 9.15
N LYS A 11 3.66 -4.75 7.97
CA LYS A 11 3.49 -5.99 7.18
C LYS A 11 4.47 -6.04 6.03
N HIS A 12 5.22 -7.15 5.90
CA HIS A 12 6.00 -7.43 4.70
C HIS A 12 5.08 -7.97 3.61
N VAL A 13 4.70 -7.12 2.67
CA VAL A 13 3.73 -7.41 1.62
C VAL A 13 4.47 -7.79 0.34
N PRO A 14 4.23 -8.97 -0.25
CA PRO A 14 4.79 -9.30 -1.56
C PRO A 14 4.27 -8.34 -2.63
N LEU A 15 5.17 -7.77 -3.43
CA LEU A 15 4.82 -6.87 -4.54
C LEU A 15 3.82 -7.50 -5.51
N ALA A 16 3.98 -8.80 -5.80
CA ALA A 16 3.11 -9.56 -6.68
C ALA A 16 1.66 -9.73 -6.18
N ARG A 17 1.36 -9.36 -4.92
CA ARG A 17 0.01 -9.43 -4.33
C ARG A 17 -0.70 -8.08 -4.31
N ILE A 18 -0.03 -7.00 -4.72
CA ILE A 18 -0.62 -5.67 -4.76
C ILE A 18 -1.41 -5.53 -6.06
N VAL A 19 -2.68 -5.13 -5.94
CA VAL A 19 -3.60 -4.96 -7.07
C VAL A 19 -3.59 -3.51 -7.55
N TRP A 20 -3.68 -2.55 -6.63
CA TRP A 20 -3.58 -1.12 -6.92
C TRP A 20 -3.22 -0.31 -5.68
N VAL A 21 -2.70 0.90 -5.88
CA VAL A 21 -2.37 1.89 -4.86
C VAL A 21 -3.23 3.13 -5.10
N SER A 22 -4.00 3.58 -4.11
CA SER A 22 -4.81 4.78 -4.23
C SER A 22 -3.94 6.03 -4.26
N ASP A 23 -4.25 6.95 -5.17
CA ASP A 23 -3.62 8.27 -5.19
C ASP A 23 -4.31 9.28 -4.26
N LEU A 24 -5.56 8.98 -3.86
CA LEU A 24 -6.34 9.79 -2.92
C LEU A 24 -6.33 9.15 -1.52
N PRO A 25 -6.11 9.95 -0.45
CA PRO A 25 -6.24 9.44 0.91
C PRO A 25 -7.70 9.15 1.25
N HIS A 26 -7.91 8.24 2.20
CA HIS A 26 -9.21 7.91 2.73
C HIS A 26 -9.78 9.05 3.58
N PHE A 27 -10.99 9.51 3.26
CA PHE A 27 -11.76 10.45 4.08
C PHE A 27 -13.24 10.05 4.05
N CYS A 28 -13.77 9.57 5.17
CA CYS A 28 -15.18 9.15 5.28
C CYS A 28 -15.97 9.96 6.32
N GLY A 29 -15.29 10.73 7.18
CA GLY A 29 -15.91 11.59 8.19
C GLY A 29 -16.50 10.83 9.38
N SER A 30 -16.20 9.53 9.52
CA SER A 30 -16.63 8.73 10.67
C SER A 30 -15.72 8.98 11.87
N GLU A 31 -16.31 9.27 13.03
CA GLU A 31 -15.57 9.45 14.30
C GLU A 31 -14.83 8.18 14.75
N GLU A 32 -15.23 7.01 14.23
CA GLU A 32 -14.60 5.72 14.53
C GLU A 32 -13.51 5.34 13.51
N CYS A 33 -13.23 6.20 12.53
CA CYS A 33 -12.22 5.94 11.51
C CYS A 33 -10.79 6.08 12.06
N ASN A 34 -10.00 5.01 11.96
CA ASN A 34 -8.59 5.00 12.41
C ASN A 34 -7.57 5.14 11.26
N VAL A 35 -8.05 5.35 10.03
CA VAL A 35 -7.21 5.39 8.81
C VAL A 35 -7.46 6.63 7.96
N GLU A 36 -8.13 7.63 8.54
CA GLU A 36 -8.39 8.90 7.87
C GLU A 36 -7.07 9.59 7.50
N GLY A 37 -6.97 10.08 6.26
CA GLY A 37 -5.74 10.64 5.70
C GLY A 37 -4.67 9.63 5.29
N LYS A 38 -4.86 8.32 5.50
CA LYS A 38 -3.98 7.27 4.97
C LYS A 38 -4.39 6.87 3.55
N TYR A 39 -3.44 6.33 2.79
CA TYR A 39 -3.65 5.85 1.42
C TYR A 39 -4.00 4.37 1.42
N GLU A 40 -5.03 4.01 0.68
CA GLU A 40 -5.41 2.62 0.53
C GLU A 40 -4.49 1.90 -0.47
N ILE A 41 -3.96 0.75 -0.06
CA ILE A 41 -3.23 -0.19 -0.91
C ILE A 41 -4.03 -1.47 -0.94
N ARG A 42 -4.59 -1.79 -2.12
CA ARG A 42 -5.38 -3.00 -2.33
C ARG A 42 -4.46 -4.18 -2.56
N VAL A 43 -4.66 -5.24 -1.78
CA VAL A 43 -4.02 -6.52 -1.98
C VAL A 43 -5.04 -7.55 -2.49
N GLU A 44 -4.57 -8.69 -2.94
CA GLU A 44 -5.45 -9.81 -3.34
C GLU A 44 -6.40 -10.24 -2.20
N ALA A 45 -7.45 -10.99 -2.56
CA ALA A 45 -8.49 -11.49 -1.64
C ALA A 45 -9.37 -10.40 -0.99
N ASP A 46 -9.60 -9.30 -1.72
CA ASP A 46 -10.48 -8.19 -1.34
C ASP A 46 -10.06 -7.45 -0.05
N ASP A 47 -8.80 -7.58 0.36
CA ASP A 47 -8.26 -6.93 1.55
C ASP A 47 -7.52 -5.62 1.23
N SER A 48 -7.49 -4.70 2.18
CA SER A 48 -6.88 -3.37 2.04
C SER A 48 -5.97 -3.05 3.20
N LEU A 49 -4.79 -2.55 2.88
CA LEU A 49 -3.87 -1.95 3.84
C LEU A 49 -3.94 -0.43 3.72
N PHE A 50 -3.69 0.26 4.84
CA PHE A 50 -3.72 1.72 4.89
C PHE A 50 -2.32 2.25 5.22
N ALA A 51 -1.73 2.89 4.23
CA ALA A 51 -0.36 3.35 4.22
C ALA A 51 -0.24 4.85 4.50
N THR A 52 0.85 5.24 5.14
CA THR A 52 1.31 6.63 5.17
C THR A 52 1.76 7.09 3.78
N THR A 53 1.98 8.40 3.60
CA THR A 53 2.53 8.94 2.35
C THR A 53 3.87 8.31 1.97
N GLU A 54 4.74 8.05 2.95
CA GLU A 54 6.06 7.44 2.74
C GLU A 54 5.94 5.98 2.28
N GLU A 55 5.08 5.20 2.94
CA GLU A 55 4.80 3.81 2.57
C GLU A 55 4.13 3.71 1.19
N LYS A 56 3.19 4.60 0.86
CA LYS A 56 2.58 4.69 -0.48
C LYS A 56 3.65 4.95 -1.56
N THR A 57 4.53 5.92 -1.31
CA THR A 57 5.58 6.31 -2.27
C THR A 57 6.58 5.19 -2.47
N SER A 58 7.10 4.61 -1.38
CA SER A 58 8.04 3.48 -1.46
C SER A 58 7.43 2.24 -2.10
N THR A 59 6.12 2.02 -1.92
CA THR A 59 5.40 0.94 -2.62
C THR A 59 5.37 1.14 -4.13
N LEU A 60 5.05 2.36 -4.59
CA LEU A 60 5.04 2.69 -6.02
C LEU A 60 6.44 2.56 -6.63
N GLU A 61 7.46 3.11 -5.98
CA GLU A 61 8.86 2.99 -6.43
C GLU A 61 9.31 1.53 -6.53
N ALA A 62 8.92 0.69 -5.56
CA ALA A 62 9.27 -0.73 -5.55
C ALA A 62 8.53 -1.52 -6.65
N LEU A 63 7.28 -1.17 -6.97
CA LEU A 63 6.53 -1.75 -8.09
C LEU A 63 7.16 -1.38 -9.43
N GLU A 64 7.53 -0.10 -9.62
CA GLU A 64 8.21 0.37 -10.83
C GLU A 64 9.55 -0.34 -11.03
N GLN A 65 10.39 -0.39 -9.98
CA GLN A 65 11.68 -1.10 -10.02
C GLN A 65 11.53 -2.61 -10.26
N TRP A 66 10.41 -3.21 -9.85
CA TRP A 66 10.16 -4.63 -10.07
C TRP A 66 9.78 -4.95 -11.52
N LEU A 67 9.07 -4.04 -12.21
CA LEU A 67 8.74 -4.18 -13.63
C LEU A 67 9.97 -4.05 -14.54
N ASP A 68 10.97 -3.29 -14.13
CA ASP A 68 12.22 -3.06 -14.88
C ASP A 68 13.25 -4.22 -14.76
N ARG A 69 12.89 -5.32 -14.07
CA ARG A 69 13.79 -6.46 -13.79
C ARG A 69 13.66 -7.64 -14.74
#